data_AF-S7PQP5-F1
#
_entry.id   AF-S7PQP5-F1
#
_cell.length_a   1.000
_cell.length_b   1.000
_cell.length_c   1.000
_cell.angle_alpha   90.00
_cell.angle_beta   90.00
_cell.angle_gamma   90.00
#
_symmetry.space_group_name_H-M   'P 1'
#
loop_
_entity.id
_entity.type
_entity.pdbx_description
1 polymer ?
#
loop_
_entity_poly.entity_id
_entity_poly.type
_entity_poly.pdbx_seq_one_letter_code
_entity_poly.pdbx_strand_id
1 'polypeptide(L)'
;MESSITRIVLDEAHQLITDSNFRSNFLRLSELAAYPVQKIHLSATIPAYMEKRYLEIAALPNSTPILRAPTYRANLSYSLFAVNPRVRSQARLIVDVAAYMQANYWDDKCRGIIFCPSVERAKELGRHFNNCISHSDKTSLSDMQRFLNEEAWFKGTMPWIVATTTLIHGIDCPRVKVVMYDRVREALDDERSESESD
;
A
#
# COMPACT_ATOMS: atom_id res chain seq x y z
N MET A 1 -22.38 17.42 32.77
CA MET A 1 -22.66 16.10 32.17
C MET A 1 -21.31 15.50 31.86
N GLU A 2 -20.88 14.50 32.63
CA GLU A 2 -19.61 13.82 32.37
C GLU A 2 -19.75 12.95 31.13
N SER A 3 -18.83 13.11 30.19
CA SER A 3 -18.80 12.33 28.95
C SER A 3 -18.29 10.91 29.23
N SER A 4 -19.16 9.90 29.12
CA SER A 4 -18.78 8.49 29.20
C SER A 4 -18.38 7.93 27.84
N ILE A 5 -17.32 7.12 27.78
CA ILE A 5 -16.91 6.40 26.56
C ILE A 5 -17.98 5.35 26.21
N THR A 6 -18.51 5.40 24.99
CA THR A 6 -19.55 4.47 24.50
C THR A 6 -19.00 3.34 23.63
N ARG A 7 -17.84 3.53 22.99
CA ARG A 7 -17.24 2.59 22.04
C ARG A 7 -15.72 2.76 21.95
N ILE A 8 -15.04 1.67 21.63
CA ILE A 8 -13.64 1.64 21.21
C ILE A 8 -13.56 1.21 19.74
N VAL A 9 -12.82 1.95 18.93
CA VAL A 9 -12.55 1.61 17.52
C VAL A 9 -11.05 1.45 17.32
N LEU A 10 -10.64 0.25 16.87
CA LEU A 10 -9.25 -0.07 16.55
C LEU A 10 -9.10 -0.17 15.04
N ASP A 11 -8.43 0.80 14.44
CA ASP A 11 -8.06 0.77 13.02
C ASP A 11 -6.75 0.02 12.81
N GLU A 12 -6.54 -0.48 11.59
CA GLU A 12 -5.39 -1.32 11.21
C GLU A 12 -5.15 -2.51 12.13
N ALA A 13 -6.24 -3.15 12.54
CA ALA A 13 -6.25 -4.23 13.51
C ALA A 13 -5.30 -5.40 13.19
N HIS A 14 -4.96 -5.63 11.91
CA HIS A 14 -4.00 -6.66 11.52
C HIS A 14 -2.61 -6.50 12.16
N GLN A 15 -2.24 -5.28 12.57
CA GLN A 15 -0.96 -5.00 13.23
C GLN A 15 -0.73 -5.82 14.50
N LEU A 16 -1.81 -6.25 15.18
CA LEU A 16 -1.75 -7.16 16.32
C LEU A 16 -1.13 -8.53 15.97
N ILE A 17 -1.16 -8.92 14.70
CA ILE A 17 -0.64 -10.21 14.21
C ILE A 17 0.63 -10.04 13.39
N THR A 18 0.77 -8.93 12.65
CA THR A 18 1.83 -8.75 11.64
C THR A 18 3.07 -8.02 12.14
N ASP A 19 2.98 -7.21 13.21
CA ASP A 19 4.17 -6.53 13.75
C ASP A 19 5.05 -7.58 14.49
N SER A 20 6.11 -8.03 13.82
CA SER A 20 7.04 -9.07 14.32
C SER A 20 7.73 -8.64 15.62
N ASN A 21 7.87 -7.32 15.81
CA ASN A 21 8.12 -6.74 17.11
C ASN A 21 6.76 -6.46 17.71
N PHE A 22 6.17 -7.50 18.31
CA PHE A 22 5.00 -7.41 19.15
C PHE A 22 5.28 -6.35 20.23
N ARG A 23 5.01 -5.08 19.89
CA ARG A 23 5.35 -3.96 20.75
C ARG A 23 4.67 -4.28 22.07
N SER A 24 5.42 -4.26 23.17
CA SER A 24 4.88 -4.48 24.51
C SER A 24 3.64 -3.62 24.80
N ASN A 25 3.49 -2.49 24.08
CA ASN A 25 2.31 -1.62 24.11
C ASN A 25 1.06 -2.21 23.42
N PHE A 26 1.18 -3.02 22.36
CA PHE A 26 0.03 -3.64 21.67
C PHE A 26 -0.58 -4.78 22.49
N LEU A 27 0.20 -5.45 23.34
CA LEU A 27 -0.34 -6.37 24.36
C LEU A 27 -1.35 -5.69 25.27
N ARG A 28 -1.13 -4.41 25.58
CA ARG A 28 -2.04 -3.63 26.43
C ARG A 28 -3.37 -3.32 25.73
N LEU A 29 -3.46 -3.48 24.41
CA LEU A 29 -4.76 -3.37 23.72
C LEU A 29 -5.70 -4.51 24.11
N SER A 30 -5.19 -5.66 24.56
CA SER A 30 -6.04 -6.71 25.16
C SER A 30 -6.70 -6.23 26.46
N GLU A 31 -6.10 -5.29 27.20
CA GLU A 31 -6.72 -4.68 28.39
C GLU A 31 -7.98 -3.91 28.01
N LEU A 32 -8.08 -3.39 26.78
CA LEU A 32 -9.28 -2.73 26.28
C LEU A 32 -10.47 -3.69 26.19
N ALA A 33 -10.22 -4.99 26.03
CA ALA A 33 -11.27 -5.99 26.01
C ALA A 33 -12.01 -6.10 27.35
N ALA A 34 -11.38 -5.74 28.48
CA ALA A 34 -11.99 -5.78 29.81
C ALA A 34 -13.09 -4.72 30.02
N TYR A 35 -13.06 -3.62 29.26
CA TYR A 35 -14.07 -2.57 29.41
C TYR A 35 -15.42 -3.00 28.80
N PRO A 36 -16.55 -2.81 29.50
CA PRO A 36 -17.87 -3.25 29.05
C PRO A 36 -18.49 -2.29 28.02
N VAL A 37 -17.72 -1.91 27.00
CA VAL A 37 -18.14 -1.03 25.89
C VAL A 37 -18.03 -1.77 24.57
N GLN A 38 -18.78 -1.31 23.57
CA GLN A 38 -18.72 -1.91 22.23
C GLN A 38 -17.33 -1.71 21.62
N LYS A 39 -16.82 -2.74 20.93
CA LYS A 39 -15.54 -2.69 20.20
C LYS A 39 -15.80 -2.91 18.72
N ILE A 40 -15.20 -2.07 17.86
CA ILE A 40 -15.10 -2.32 16.42
C ILE A 40 -13.63 -2.38 16.05
N HIS A 41 -13.20 -3.48 15.45
CA HIS A 41 -11.84 -3.64 14.94
C HIS A 41 -11.91 -3.65 13.41
N LEU A 42 -11.18 -2.74 12.75
CA LEU A 42 -11.19 -2.53 11.31
C LEU A 42 -9.87 -2.99 10.71
N SER A 43 -9.92 -3.81 9.66
CA SER A 43 -8.73 -4.23 8.93
C SER A 43 -9.06 -4.69 7.52
N ALA A 44 -8.15 -4.38 6.59
CA ALA A 44 -8.23 -4.85 5.21
C ALA A 44 -7.57 -6.21 4.99
N THR A 45 -6.61 -6.62 5.84
CA THR A 45 -5.60 -7.63 5.49
C THR A 45 -5.56 -8.86 6.39
N ILE A 46 -6.46 -9.00 7.38
CA ILE A 46 -6.51 -10.23 8.21
C ILE A 46 -6.98 -11.40 7.33
N PRO A 47 -6.16 -12.44 7.10
CA PRO A 47 -6.57 -13.62 6.36
C PRO A 47 -7.62 -14.42 7.13
N ALA A 48 -8.54 -15.08 6.44
CA ALA A 48 -9.63 -15.85 7.08
C ALA A 48 -9.10 -16.91 8.07
N TYR A 49 -8.01 -17.59 7.74
CA TYR A 49 -7.40 -18.60 8.62
C TYR A 49 -6.78 -18.01 9.89
N MET A 50 -6.55 -16.69 9.96
CA MET A 50 -5.99 -16.00 11.13
C MET A 50 -7.07 -15.37 12.02
N GLU A 51 -8.34 -15.34 11.61
CA GLU A 51 -9.43 -14.68 12.34
C GLU A 51 -9.57 -15.20 13.77
N LYS A 52 -9.53 -16.52 13.97
CA LYS A 52 -9.61 -17.11 15.31
C LYS A 52 -8.43 -16.66 16.19
N ARG A 53 -7.21 -16.74 15.66
CA ARG A 53 -6.00 -16.29 16.35
C ARG A 53 -6.04 -14.80 16.65
N TYR A 54 -6.62 -14.01 15.75
CA TYR A 54 -6.83 -12.58 15.97
C TYR A 54 -7.73 -12.32 17.17
N LEU A 55 -8.90 -12.99 17.25
CA LEU A 55 -9.82 -12.84 18.36
C LEU A 55 -9.15 -13.21 19.70
N GLU A 56 -8.35 -14.27 19.71
CA GLU A 56 -7.56 -14.68 20.89
C GLU A 56 -6.58 -13.57 21.33
N ILE A 57 -5.78 -13.04 20.41
CA ILE A 57 -4.81 -11.96 20.70
C ILE A 57 -5.51 -10.67 21.14
N ALA A 58 -6.63 -10.34 20.51
CA ALA A 58 -7.44 -9.17 20.82
C ALA A 58 -8.32 -9.35 22.08
N ALA A 59 -8.28 -10.52 22.72
CA ALA A 59 -9.13 -10.91 23.85
C ALA A 59 -10.64 -10.70 23.58
N LEU A 60 -11.07 -10.93 22.33
CA LEU A 60 -12.46 -10.86 21.91
C LEU A 60 -13.14 -12.24 21.97
N PRO A 61 -14.45 -12.31 22.27
CA PRO A 61 -15.17 -13.58 22.25
C PRO A 61 -15.14 -14.24 20.87
N ASN A 62 -15.08 -15.57 20.83
CA ASN A 62 -15.22 -16.34 19.58
C ASN A 62 -16.58 -16.14 18.89
N SER A 63 -17.59 -15.63 19.60
CA SER A 63 -18.89 -15.24 19.07
C SER A 63 -18.91 -13.87 18.39
N THR A 64 -17.77 -13.16 18.34
CA THR A 64 -17.68 -11.84 17.72
C THR A 64 -18.04 -11.93 16.23
N PRO A 65 -19.02 -11.15 15.75
CA PRO A 65 -19.36 -11.13 14.33
C PRO A 65 -18.18 -10.63 13.48
N ILE A 66 -17.86 -11.38 12.42
CA ILE A 66 -16.86 -10.99 11.43
C ILE A 66 -17.58 -10.63 10.14
N LEU A 67 -17.44 -9.37 9.73
CA LEU A 67 -18.01 -8.86 8.49
C LEU A 67 -16.89 -8.70 7.45
N ARG A 68 -16.98 -9.44 6.35
CA ARG A 68 -15.99 -9.41 5.28
C ARG A 68 -16.63 -8.92 3.99
N ALA A 69 -16.21 -7.75 3.54
CA ALA A 69 -16.55 -7.27 2.21
C ALA A 69 -15.70 -7.98 1.15
N PRO A 70 -16.25 -8.26 -0.05
CA PRO A 70 -15.46 -8.74 -1.17
C PRO A 70 -14.42 -7.70 -1.58
N THR A 71 -13.21 -8.16 -1.92
CA THR A 71 -12.12 -7.30 -2.40
C THR A 71 -12.13 -7.09 -3.92
N TYR A 72 -13.04 -7.77 -4.63
CA TYR A 72 -13.16 -7.67 -6.07
C TYR A 72 -13.61 -6.27 -6.50
N ARG A 73 -12.87 -5.70 -7.46
CA ARG A 73 -13.18 -4.40 -8.06
C ARG A 73 -13.26 -4.55 -9.58
N ALA A 74 -14.48 -4.69 -10.10
CA ALA A 74 -14.76 -4.85 -11.53
C ALA A 74 -14.21 -3.71 -12.40
N ASN A 75 -14.01 -2.53 -11.81
CA ASN A 75 -13.49 -1.35 -12.48
C ASN A 75 -11.95 -1.33 -12.60
N LEU A 76 -11.24 -2.37 -12.13
CA LEU A 76 -9.79 -2.48 -12.22
C LEU A 76 -9.38 -3.52 -13.27
N SER A 77 -8.38 -3.18 -14.07
CA SER A 77 -7.70 -4.08 -15.00
C SER A 77 -6.25 -4.27 -14.55
N TYR A 78 -5.74 -5.50 -14.64
CA TYR A 78 -4.38 -5.86 -14.27
C TYR A 78 -3.61 -6.26 -15.53
N SER A 79 -2.38 -5.75 -15.67
CA SER A 79 -1.49 -6.10 -16.78
C SER A 79 -0.08 -6.34 -16.24
N LEU A 80 0.58 -7.36 -16.76
CA LEU A 80 1.95 -7.72 -16.41
C LEU A 80 2.84 -7.59 -17.64
N PHE A 81 3.95 -6.87 -17.49
CA PHE A 81 4.93 -6.71 -18.55
C PHE A 81 6.25 -7.37 -18.12
N ALA A 82 6.64 -8.44 -18.80
CA ALA A 82 7.98 -9.00 -18.64
C ALA A 82 8.99 -8.14 -19.41
N VAL A 83 10.07 -7.74 -18.76
CA VAL A 83 11.12 -6.91 -19.36
C VAL A 83 12.40 -7.72 -19.40
N ASN A 84 12.97 -7.88 -20.60
CA ASN A 84 14.36 -8.32 -20.72
C ASN A 84 15.26 -7.08 -20.62
N PRO A 85 16.01 -6.91 -19.52
CA PRO A 85 16.82 -5.71 -19.30
C PRO A 85 17.95 -5.55 -20.32
N ARG A 86 18.35 -6.63 -21.01
CA ARG A 86 19.35 -6.57 -22.09
C ARG A 86 18.79 -5.96 -23.38
N VAL A 87 17.47 -5.99 -23.56
CA VAL A 87 16.79 -5.54 -24.77
C VAL A 87 16.14 -4.17 -24.57
N ARG A 88 15.55 -3.93 -23.39
CA ARG A 88 14.85 -2.68 -23.09
C ARG A 88 15.04 -2.30 -21.63
N SER A 89 15.32 -1.03 -21.39
CA SER A 89 15.31 -0.47 -20.03
C SER A 89 13.90 -0.53 -19.44
N GLN A 90 13.79 -1.08 -18.23
CA GLN A 90 12.55 -1.08 -17.45
C GLN A 90 12.04 0.34 -17.17
N ALA A 91 12.94 1.29 -16.91
CA ALA A 91 12.56 2.69 -16.74
C ALA A 91 11.91 3.25 -18.01
N ARG A 92 12.47 2.92 -19.17
CA ARG A 92 11.92 3.37 -20.46
C ARG A 92 10.54 2.77 -20.71
N LEU A 93 10.33 1.50 -20.39
CA LEU A 93 9.00 0.88 -20.49
C LEU A 93 7.97 1.62 -19.63
N ILE A 94 8.30 1.90 -18.36
CA ILE A 94 7.39 2.63 -17.45
C ILE A 94 7.02 3.99 -18.02
N VAL A 95 7.99 4.74 -18.54
CA VAL A 95 7.76 6.05 -19.17
C VAL A 95 6.86 5.92 -20.40
N ASP A 96 7.13 4.94 -21.27
CA ASP A 96 6.33 4.74 -22.48
C ASP A 96 4.90 4.30 -22.16
N VAL A 97 4.70 3.44 -21.15
CA VAL A 97 3.36 3.05 -20.67
C VAL A 97 2.64 4.24 -20.04
N ALA A 98 3.33 5.04 -19.23
CA ALA A 98 2.76 6.25 -18.64
C ALA A 98 2.28 7.23 -19.73
N ALA A 99 3.12 7.49 -20.73
CA ALA A 99 2.79 8.36 -21.86
C ALA A 99 1.62 7.80 -22.69
N TYR A 100 1.61 6.50 -22.97
CA TYR A 100 0.51 5.84 -23.68
C TYR A 100 -0.81 5.96 -22.90
N MET A 101 -0.80 5.71 -21.59
CA MET A 101 -1.98 5.85 -20.75
C MET A 101 -2.48 7.29 -20.72
N GLN A 102 -1.56 8.27 -20.66
CA GLN A 102 -1.90 9.69 -20.73
C GLN A 102 -2.55 10.08 -22.07
N ALA A 103 -1.99 9.62 -23.18
CA ALA A 103 -2.49 9.99 -24.50
C ALA A 103 -3.87 9.40 -24.82
N ASN A 104 -4.21 8.22 -24.27
CA ASN A 104 -5.38 7.47 -24.69
C ASN A 104 -6.52 7.43 -23.65
N TYR A 105 -6.22 7.60 -22.36
CA TYR A 105 -7.19 7.31 -21.28
C TYR A 105 -7.26 8.40 -20.20
N TRP A 106 -6.68 9.57 -20.42
CA TRP A 106 -6.43 10.56 -19.38
C TRP A 106 -7.14 11.89 -19.65
N ASP A 107 -7.67 12.49 -18.58
CA ASP A 107 -8.09 13.90 -18.53
C ASP A 107 -7.25 14.67 -17.51
N ASP A 108 -7.31 16.00 -17.49
CA ASP A 108 -6.49 16.85 -16.60
C ASP A 108 -6.67 16.54 -15.10
N LYS A 109 -7.74 15.84 -14.73
CA LYS A 109 -8.02 15.47 -13.35
C LYS A 109 -7.54 14.05 -13.01
N CYS A 110 -7.06 13.27 -13.98
CA CYS A 110 -6.55 11.93 -13.75
C CYS A 110 -5.18 11.95 -13.08
N ARG A 111 -4.92 10.92 -12.26
CA ARG A 111 -3.68 10.71 -11.52
C ARG A 111 -3.08 9.35 -11.79
N GLY A 112 -1.76 9.29 -11.76
CA GLY A 112 -1.01 8.05 -11.75
C GLY A 112 -0.02 7.99 -10.62
N ILE A 113 0.24 6.76 -10.17
CA ILE A 113 1.22 6.45 -9.13
C ILE A 113 2.18 5.41 -9.67
N ILE A 114 3.48 5.63 -9.47
CA ILE A 114 4.54 4.66 -9.79
C ILE A 114 5.22 4.28 -8.49
N PHE A 115 4.98 3.07 -8.01
CA PHE A 115 5.63 2.53 -6.83
C PHE A 115 6.98 1.91 -7.18
N CYS A 116 8.04 2.37 -6.50
CA CYS A 116 9.42 1.94 -6.66
C CYS A 116 9.88 1.14 -5.43
N PRO A 117 10.87 0.24 -5.60
CA PRO A 117 11.36 -0.62 -4.52
C PRO A 117 12.35 0.09 -3.61
N SER A 118 13.00 1.17 -4.09
CA SER A 118 13.98 1.94 -3.32
C SER A 118 13.87 3.44 -3.58
N VAL A 119 14.50 4.23 -2.70
CA VAL A 119 14.59 5.69 -2.81
C VAL A 119 15.42 6.09 -4.02
N GLU A 120 16.50 5.37 -4.29
CA GLU A 120 17.39 5.59 -5.43
C GLU A 120 16.63 5.41 -6.73
N ARG A 121 15.81 4.35 -6.80
CA ARG A 121 14.98 4.06 -7.96
C ARG A 121 13.87 5.09 -8.15
N ALA A 122 13.25 5.55 -7.06
CA ALA A 122 12.28 6.63 -7.10
C ALA A 122 12.89 7.94 -7.62
N LYS A 123 14.13 8.27 -7.21
CA LYS A 123 14.88 9.43 -7.73
C LYS A 123 15.23 9.29 -9.21
N GLU A 124 15.69 8.11 -9.63
CA GLU A 124 16.03 7.83 -11.02
C GLU A 124 14.80 8.02 -11.93
N LEU A 125 13.70 7.35 -11.61
CA LEU A 125 12.45 7.45 -12.36
C LEU A 125 11.83 8.84 -12.26
N GLY A 126 11.89 9.47 -11.08
CA GLY A 126 11.33 10.80 -10.83
C GLY A 126 11.84 11.87 -11.81
N ARG A 127 13.06 11.74 -12.33
CA ARG A 127 13.61 12.65 -13.36
C ARG A 127 12.76 12.71 -14.64
N HIS A 128 12.02 11.65 -14.94
CA HIS A 128 11.10 11.60 -16.08
C HIS A 128 9.71 12.17 -15.78
N PHE A 129 9.40 12.46 -14.51
CA PHE A 129 8.09 12.90 -14.04
C PHE A 129 8.20 14.19 -13.22
N ASN A 130 8.95 15.18 -13.75
CA ASN A 130 9.15 16.51 -13.14
C ASN A 130 9.72 16.48 -11.71
N ASN A 131 10.43 15.41 -11.34
CA ASN A 131 10.92 15.15 -9.97
C ASN A 131 9.80 15.14 -8.91
N CYS A 132 8.56 14.85 -9.31
CA CYS A 132 7.44 14.68 -8.39
C CYS A 132 7.55 13.31 -7.69
N ILE A 133 8.31 13.29 -6.58
CA ILE A 133 8.64 12.08 -5.81
C ILE A 133 8.11 12.14 -4.38
N SER A 134 7.80 10.97 -3.80
CA SER A 134 7.48 10.82 -2.37
C SER A 134 8.17 9.60 -1.74
N HIS A 135 9.00 9.84 -0.73
CA HIS A 135 9.65 8.80 0.07
C HIS A 135 9.98 9.29 1.49
N SER A 136 10.30 8.38 2.40
CA SER A 136 10.56 8.68 3.82
C SER A 136 11.98 9.18 4.13
N ASP A 137 12.95 9.02 3.23
CA ASP A 137 14.32 9.48 3.46
C ASP A 137 14.40 11.03 3.49
N LYS A 138 14.48 11.56 4.71
CA LYS A 138 14.54 13.00 5.01
C LYS A 138 15.86 13.65 4.61
N THR A 139 16.94 12.88 4.43
CA THR A 139 18.23 13.43 4.01
C THR A 139 18.20 13.90 2.56
N SER A 140 17.33 13.28 1.76
CA SER A 140 17.24 13.55 0.34
C SER A 140 15.93 14.18 -0.12
N LEU A 141 14.87 14.15 0.70
CA LEU A 141 13.63 14.87 0.46
C LEU A 141 13.09 15.43 1.78
N SER A 142 13.02 16.75 1.88
CA SER A 142 12.45 17.39 3.06
C SER A 142 10.95 17.07 3.19
N ASP A 143 10.43 17.06 4.41
CA ASP A 143 9.00 16.83 4.67
C ASP A 143 8.13 17.86 3.91
N MET A 144 8.60 19.12 3.81
CA MET A 144 7.91 20.17 3.05
C MET A 144 7.90 19.89 1.54
N GLN A 145 9.03 19.47 0.95
CA GLN A 145 9.07 19.17 -0.48
C GLN A 145 8.23 17.93 -0.80
N ARG A 146 8.25 16.92 0.06
CA ARG A 146 7.36 15.75 -0.07
C ARG A 146 5.90 16.20 -0.06
N PHE A 147 5.50 17.02 0.90
CA PHE A 147 4.15 17.56 0.98
C PHE A 147 3.76 18.35 -0.28
N LEU A 148 4.64 19.23 -0.78
CA LEU A 148 4.38 20.00 -2.00
C LEU A 148 4.22 19.10 -3.23
N ASN A 149 5.02 18.04 -3.36
CA ASN A 149 4.90 17.08 -4.45
C ASN A 149 3.57 16.32 -4.37
N GLU A 150 3.21 15.82 -3.18
CA GLU A 150 1.93 15.14 -2.94
C GLU A 150 0.74 16.05 -3.19
N GLU A 151 0.82 17.32 -2.79
CA GLU A 151 -0.24 18.30 -3.02
C GLU A 151 -0.38 18.67 -4.51
N ALA A 152 0.74 18.92 -5.19
CA ALA A 152 0.77 19.17 -6.63
C ALA A 152 0.22 17.98 -7.42
N TRP A 153 0.55 16.76 -6.98
CA TRP A 153 -0.03 15.54 -7.52
C TRP A 153 -1.52 15.47 -7.24
N PHE A 154 -1.97 15.68 -6.00
CA PHE A 154 -3.39 15.62 -5.66
C PHE A 154 -4.22 16.63 -6.48
N LYS A 155 -3.75 17.88 -6.57
CA LYS A 155 -4.36 18.95 -7.37
C LYS A 155 -4.28 18.73 -8.89
N GLY A 156 -3.30 17.97 -9.35
CA GLY A 156 -3.16 17.58 -10.76
C GLY A 156 -2.25 18.44 -11.59
N THR A 157 -1.58 19.40 -10.96
CA THR A 157 -0.50 20.14 -11.61
C THR A 157 0.65 19.21 -11.95
N MET A 158 0.83 18.12 -11.21
CA MET A 158 1.71 17.00 -11.54
C MET A 158 0.89 15.71 -11.70
N PRO A 159 0.60 15.23 -12.92
CA PRO A 159 -0.30 14.09 -13.11
C PRO A 159 0.26 12.75 -12.59
N TRP A 160 1.58 12.65 -12.42
CA TRP A 160 2.27 11.46 -11.92
C TRP A 160 3.03 11.76 -10.65
N ILE A 161 3.04 10.79 -9.74
CA ILE A 161 3.94 10.76 -8.58
C ILE A 161 4.70 9.44 -8.56
N VAL A 162 6.00 9.51 -8.31
CA VAL A 162 6.87 8.35 -8.13
C VAL A 162 7.16 8.17 -6.66
N ALA A 163 6.82 7.04 -6.07
CA ALA A 163 6.89 6.88 -4.63
C ALA A 163 7.40 5.52 -4.18
N THR A 164 7.90 5.45 -2.95
CA THR A 164 8.03 4.16 -2.25
C THR A 164 6.70 3.79 -1.58
N THR A 165 6.64 2.63 -0.92
CA THR A 165 5.44 2.15 -0.21
C THR A 165 4.94 3.09 0.90
N THR A 166 5.73 4.09 1.28
CA THR A 166 5.38 5.13 2.25
C THR A 166 4.10 5.90 1.87
N LEU A 167 3.84 6.05 0.56
CA LEU A 167 2.67 6.74 0.03
C LEU A 167 1.39 5.88 0.03
N ILE A 168 1.48 4.58 0.33
CA ILE A 168 0.31 3.67 0.31
C ILE A 168 -0.72 4.07 1.38
N HIS A 169 -0.27 4.61 2.51
CA HIS A 169 -1.14 4.96 3.62
C HIS A 169 -1.68 6.39 3.44
N GLY A 170 -3.00 6.55 3.48
CA GLY A 170 -3.65 7.86 3.53
C GLY A 170 -3.96 8.53 2.19
N ILE A 171 -3.71 7.88 1.05
CA ILE A 171 -4.23 8.36 -0.25
C ILE A 171 -5.68 7.94 -0.40
N ASP A 172 -6.57 8.93 -0.46
CA ASP A 172 -7.92 8.80 -1.00
C ASP A 172 -8.09 9.78 -2.18
N CYS A 173 -7.74 9.32 -3.38
CA CYS A 173 -7.92 10.08 -4.61
C CYS A 173 -8.75 9.26 -5.61
N PRO A 174 -10.05 9.58 -5.79
CA PRO A 174 -10.94 8.82 -6.68
C PRO A 174 -10.56 8.95 -8.17
N ARG A 175 -9.63 9.85 -8.50
CA ARG A 175 -9.18 10.11 -9.88
C ARG A 175 -7.90 9.36 -10.25
N VAL A 176 -7.38 8.48 -9.39
CA VAL A 176 -6.29 7.57 -9.76
C VAL A 176 -6.77 6.61 -10.85
N LYS A 177 -6.15 6.67 -12.02
CA LYS A 177 -6.46 5.81 -13.17
C LYS A 177 -5.46 4.70 -13.38
N VAL A 178 -4.19 4.96 -13.03
CA VAL A 178 -3.09 4.02 -13.27
C VAL A 178 -2.23 3.93 -12.03
N VAL A 179 -1.95 2.70 -11.61
CA VAL A 179 -0.94 2.39 -10.59
C VAL A 179 0.04 1.41 -11.22
N MET A 180 1.30 1.79 -11.28
CA MET A 180 2.38 0.93 -11.77
C MET A 180 3.27 0.53 -10.61
N TYR A 181 3.64 -0.75 -10.57
CA TYR A 181 4.64 -1.26 -9.64
C TYR A 181 5.92 -1.57 -10.41
N ASP A 182 6.95 -0.77 -10.17
CA ASP A 182 8.30 -1.00 -10.68
C ASP A 182 8.97 -2.10 -9.84
N ARG A 183 8.53 -3.34 -10.02
CA ARG A 183 9.20 -4.48 -9.38
C ARG A 183 10.23 -5.04 -10.34
N VAL A 184 11.47 -5.10 -9.89
CA VAL A 184 12.40 -6.10 -10.39
C VAL A 184 12.00 -7.39 -9.67
N ARG A 185 11.39 -8.34 -10.38
CA ARG A 185 11.51 -9.73 -9.91
C ARG A 185 13.00 -10.03 -10.07
N GLU A 186 13.73 -10.10 -8.97
CA GLU A 186 14.90 -10.97 -8.96
C GLU A 186 14.38 -12.31 -9.50
N ALA A 187 15.07 -12.85 -10.50
CA ALA A 187 14.76 -14.19 -10.98
C ALA A 187 14.62 -15.06 -9.72
N LEU A 188 13.50 -15.79 -9.64
CA LEU A 188 13.43 -16.90 -8.70
C LEU A 188 14.72 -17.68 -8.95
N ASP A 189 15.61 -17.70 -7.97
CA ASP A 189 16.72 -18.64 -7.99
C ASP A 189 16.12 -20.01 -8.30
N ASP A 190 16.71 -20.64 -9.32
CA ASP A 190 16.52 -22.03 -9.68
C ASP A 190 16.50 -22.93 -8.43
N GLU A 191 15.83 -24.07 -8.56
CA GLU A 191 15.74 -25.18 -7.60
C GLU A 191 14.59 -25.13 -6.57
N ARG A 192 13.36 -25.38 -7.07
CA ARG A 192 12.50 -26.39 -6.43
C ARG A 192 12.06 -27.42 -7.45
N SER A 193 12.68 -28.60 -7.31
CA SER A 193 12.26 -29.94 -7.72
C SER A 193 12.21 -30.27 -9.22
N GLU A 194 13.37 -30.37 -9.86
CA GLU A 194 13.71 -31.61 -10.58
C GLU A 194 14.27 -32.61 -9.54
N SER A 195 13.39 -33.27 -8.79
CA SER A 195 13.70 -34.48 -8.01
C SER A 195 12.42 -35.10 -7.44
N GLU A 196 11.50 -35.46 -8.33
CA GLU A 196 10.62 -36.61 -8.14
C GLU A 196 10.30 -37.14 -9.55
N SER A 197 11.36 -37.66 -10.17
CA SER A 197 11.28 -38.72 -11.18
C SER A 197 11.83 -39.97 -10.49
N ASP A 198 10.99 -41.00 -10.50
CA ASP A 198 11.09 -42.35 -9.90
C ASP A 198 10.41 -42.55 -8.53
#